data_AF-A0AAE1LRW7-F1
#
_entry.id   AF-A0AAE1LRW7-F1
#
_cell.length_a   1.000
_cell.length_b   1.000
_cell.length_c   1.000
_cell.angle_alpha   90.00
_cell.angle_beta   90.00
_cell.angle_gamma   90.00
#
_symmetry.space_group_name_H-M   'P 1'
#
loop_
_entity.id
_entity.type
_entity.pdbx_description
1 polymer ?
#
loop_
_entity_poly.entity_id
_entity_poly.type
_entity_poly.pdbx_seq_one_letter_code
_entity_poly.pdbx_strand_id
1 'polypeptide(L)'
;MLGVAREKDNYGNEVPRLARPLPVEYLLVDVPASTPLVPQYKFHIDPSISQFPVENRMVQGHLQDFGTLSSYMRQFTEDQFLLAMSDFHVLLYIATMDMLPLREHMGPLLEAVRTGNSALASEWRHSEQWGTVEQLIAATEVPSASGSHSLDHHGASGSGMGGGAKWTCPHCTFINAAHLSSCEMCNLPR
;
A
#
# COMPACT_ATOMS: atom_id res chain seq x y z
N MET A 1 25.71 2.59 43.72
CA MET A 1 24.37 3.05 44.12
C MET A 1 23.37 2.08 43.50
N LEU A 2 22.70 1.24 44.28
CA LEU A 2 21.68 0.32 43.76
C LEU A 2 20.42 1.15 43.43
N GLY A 3 19.92 1.04 42.20
CA GLY A 3 18.67 1.69 41.83
C GLY A 3 17.49 1.09 42.62
N VAL A 4 16.65 1.95 43.18
CA VAL A 4 15.46 1.57 43.95
C VAL A 4 14.24 2.00 43.15
N ALA A 5 13.31 1.08 42.90
CA ALA A 5 12.00 1.36 42.32
C ALA A 5 10.94 1.33 43.42
N ARG A 6 9.88 2.13 43.30
CA ARG A 6 8.79 2.16 44.28
C ARG A 6 7.62 1.34 43.77
N GLU A 7 7.35 0.21 44.40
CA GLU A 7 6.25 -0.69 44.03
C GLU A 7 5.03 -0.46 44.91
N LYS A 8 3.82 -0.49 44.35
CA LYS A 8 2.59 -0.45 45.16
C LYS A 8 2.24 -1.86 45.64
N ASP A 9 2.07 -2.03 46.95
CA ASP A 9 1.52 -3.26 47.52
C ASP A 9 0.00 -3.40 47.28
N ASN A 10 -0.60 -4.51 47.71
CA ASN A 10 -2.04 -4.77 47.60
C ASN A 10 -2.93 -3.74 48.34
N TYR A 11 -2.33 -2.88 49.17
CA TYR A 11 -2.98 -1.83 49.94
C TYR A 11 -2.71 -0.43 49.36
N GLY A 12 -1.98 -0.35 48.24
CA GLY A 12 -1.66 0.90 47.55
C GLY A 12 -0.47 1.68 48.14
N ASN A 13 0.27 1.11 49.11
CA ASN A 13 1.44 1.75 49.70
C ASN A 13 2.66 1.61 48.79
N GLU A 14 3.45 2.68 48.66
CA GLU A 14 4.73 2.64 47.93
C GLU A 14 5.84 2.03 48.78
N VAL A 15 6.33 0.85 48.37
CA VAL A 15 7.41 0.12 49.01
C VAL A 15 8.66 0.17 48.13
N PRO A 16 9.82 0.61 48.66
CA PRO A 16 11.07 0.57 47.91
C PRO A 16 11.52 -0.88 47.68
N ARG A 17 11.69 -1.27 46.42
CA ARG A 17 12.26 -2.56 46.00
C ARG A 17 13.52 -2.39 45.17
N LEU A 18 14.39 -3.38 45.24
CA LEU A 18 15.60 -3.42 44.42
C LEU A 18 15.19 -3.52 42.95
N ALA A 19 15.60 -2.55 42.12
CA ALA A 19 15.17 -2.45 40.73
C ALA A 19 15.90 -3.43 39.79
N ARG A 20 16.23 -4.65 40.24
CA ARG A 20 16.99 -5.63 39.46
C ARG A 20 16.36 -7.02 39.49
N PRO A 21 16.00 -7.58 38.32
CA PRO A 21 15.90 -6.88 37.02
C PRO A 21 14.81 -5.78 37.08
N LEU A 22 15.02 -4.67 36.39
CA LEU A 22 14.05 -3.56 36.37
C LEU A 22 12.79 -4.04 35.63
N PRO A 23 11.62 -4.06 36.28
CA PRO A 23 10.39 -4.48 35.61
C PRO A 23 9.97 -3.45 34.55
N VAL A 24 9.50 -3.93 33.39
CA VAL A 24 9.19 -3.08 32.23
C VAL A 24 7.97 -2.18 32.49
N GLU A 25 7.05 -2.57 33.37
CA GLU A 25 5.87 -1.78 33.71
C GLU A 25 6.20 -0.39 34.27
N TYR A 26 7.38 -0.22 34.90
CA TYR A 26 7.85 1.08 35.38
C TYR A 26 8.29 2.02 34.26
N LEU A 27 8.39 1.52 33.02
CA LEU A 27 8.78 2.27 31.83
C LEU A 27 7.57 2.58 30.93
N LEU A 28 6.37 2.13 31.32
CA LEU A 28 5.16 2.27 30.52
C LEU A 28 4.18 3.23 31.20
N VAL A 29 3.39 3.92 30.37
CA VAL A 29 2.29 4.77 30.80
C VAL A 29 1.08 4.40 29.97
N ASP A 30 -0.04 4.15 30.65
CA ASP A 30 -1.31 3.89 29.98
C ASP A 30 -1.89 5.17 29.37
N VAL A 31 -2.24 5.11 28.09
CA VAL A 31 -2.91 6.18 27.36
C VAL A 31 -4.29 5.69 26.95
N PRO A 32 -5.38 6.41 27.29
CA PRO A 32 -6.72 6.01 26.87
C PRO A 32 -6.84 6.08 25.35
N ALA A 33 -7.43 5.05 24.75
CA ALA A 33 -7.75 5.00 23.33
C ALA A 33 -9.27 4.94 23.14
N SER A 34 -9.78 5.75 22.22
CA SER A 34 -11.22 5.78 21.89
C SER A 34 -11.44 6.24 20.45
N THR A 35 -12.60 5.88 19.89
CA THR A 35 -13.13 6.48 18.66
C THR A 35 -14.20 7.51 19.01
N PRO A 36 -14.41 8.55 18.17
CA PRO A 36 -15.53 9.46 18.32
C PRO A 36 -16.88 8.73 18.34
N LEU A 37 -17.85 9.22 19.12
CA LEU A 37 -19.21 8.64 19.17
C LEU A 37 -19.88 8.66 17.80
N VAL A 38 -19.68 9.75 17.05
CA VAL A 38 -20.07 9.87 15.64
C VAL A 38 -18.79 9.82 14.81
N PRO A 39 -18.57 8.78 14.00
CA PRO A 39 -17.37 8.65 13.20
C PRO A 39 -17.17 9.85 12.28
N GLN A 40 -15.96 10.41 12.28
CA GLN A 40 -15.55 11.47 11.37
C GLN A 40 -14.43 10.95 10.48
N TYR A 41 -14.76 10.66 9.22
CA TYR A 41 -13.81 10.14 8.26
C TYR A 41 -13.31 11.28 7.37
N LYS A 42 -11.98 11.44 7.29
CA LYS A 42 -11.34 12.29 6.28
C LYS A 42 -11.02 11.52 5.00
N PHE A 43 -10.60 10.27 5.14
CA PHE A 43 -10.38 9.36 4.02
C PHE A 43 -11.59 8.45 3.90
N HIS A 44 -12.11 8.34 2.67
CA HIS A 44 -13.36 7.65 2.43
C HIS A 44 -13.14 6.13 2.42
N ILE A 45 -14.06 5.40 3.04
CA ILE A 45 -14.06 3.93 3.02
C ILE A 45 -15.40 3.52 2.43
N ASP A 46 -15.43 3.34 1.10
CA ASP A 46 -16.57 2.79 0.40
C ASP A 46 -16.41 1.26 0.28
N PRO A 47 -17.33 0.44 0.80
CA PRO A 47 -17.29 -1.01 0.58
C PRO A 47 -17.61 -1.42 -0.86
N SER A 48 -18.20 -0.54 -1.69
CA SER A 48 -18.49 -0.81 -3.10
C SER A 48 -17.28 -0.63 -4.03
N ILE A 49 -16.21 0.00 -3.53
CA ILE A 49 -15.00 0.31 -4.29
C ILE A 49 -13.87 -0.61 -3.82
N SER A 50 -13.11 -1.14 -4.76
CA SER A 50 -11.84 -1.79 -4.49
C SER A 50 -10.83 -0.74 -4.01
N GLN A 51 -10.52 -0.77 -2.72
CA GLN A 51 -9.59 0.16 -2.08
C GLN A 51 -8.18 0.05 -2.66
N PHE A 52 -7.45 1.16 -2.64
CA PHE A 52 -6.07 1.14 -3.08
C PHE A 52 -5.22 0.30 -2.10
N PRO A 53 -4.31 -0.57 -2.58
CA PRO A 53 -3.53 -1.42 -1.68
C PRO A 53 -2.68 -0.61 -0.72
N VAL A 54 -2.57 -1.08 0.53
CA VAL A 54 -1.71 -0.47 1.56
C VAL A 54 -0.24 -0.75 1.25
N GLU A 55 0.62 0.24 1.46
CA GLU A 55 2.07 0.16 1.28
C GLU A 55 2.71 -0.92 2.16
N ASN A 56 3.88 -1.41 1.73
CA ASN A 56 4.70 -2.39 2.46
C ASN A 56 4.01 -3.74 2.73
N ARG A 57 3.00 -4.12 1.94
CA ARG A 57 2.28 -5.40 2.04
C ARG A 57 2.39 -6.29 0.81
N MET A 58 3.48 -6.15 0.04
CA MET A 58 3.73 -6.92 -1.19
C MET A 58 3.70 -8.45 -0.98
N VAL A 59 4.16 -8.94 0.19
CA VAL A 59 4.13 -10.38 0.54
C VAL A 59 2.70 -10.90 0.66
N GLN A 60 1.74 -10.01 0.93
CA GLN A 60 0.31 -10.31 1.03
C GLN A 60 -0.44 -10.06 -0.30
N GLY A 61 0.29 -9.82 -1.41
CA GLY A 61 -0.30 -9.53 -2.72
C GLY A 61 -0.76 -8.09 -2.92
N HIS A 62 -0.52 -7.19 -1.95
CA HIS A 62 -0.80 -5.77 -2.08
C HIS A 62 0.36 -5.09 -2.84
N LEU A 63 0.31 -5.19 -4.16
CA LEU A 63 1.26 -4.52 -5.05
C LEU A 63 0.78 -3.09 -5.32
N GLN A 64 1.63 -2.11 -5.06
CA GLN A 64 1.39 -0.72 -5.46
C GLN A 64 2.21 -0.45 -6.71
N ASP A 65 1.58 -0.62 -7.87
CA ASP A 65 2.16 -0.32 -9.16
C ASP A 65 1.21 0.54 -10.02
N PHE A 66 1.69 0.95 -11.19
CA PHE A 66 0.90 1.82 -12.06
C PHE A 66 -0.35 1.12 -12.61
N GLY A 67 -0.29 -0.20 -12.83
CA GLY A 67 -1.45 -1.00 -13.23
C GLY A 67 -2.56 -0.99 -12.20
N THR A 68 -2.19 -1.02 -10.92
CA THR A 68 -3.12 -0.90 -9.80
C THR A 68 -3.71 0.50 -9.70
N LEU A 69 -2.92 1.56 -9.89
CA LEU A 69 -3.44 2.94 -9.97
C LEU A 69 -4.45 3.09 -11.12
N SER A 70 -4.11 2.59 -12.30
CA SER A 70 -5.01 2.58 -13.47
C SER A 70 -6.32 1.86 -13.16
N SER A 71 -6.26 0.65 -12.61
CA SER A 71 -7.45 -0.13 -12.23
C SER A 71 -8.28 0.57 -11.15
N TYR A 72 -7.63 1.20 -10.18
CA TYR A 72 -8.30 1.94 -9.11
C TYR A 72 -9.05 3.15 -9.66
N MET A 73 -8.37 4.00 -10.46
CA MET A 73 -8.95 5.22 -11.02
C MET A 73 -10.15 4.96 -11.93
N ARG A 74 -10.17 3.81 -12.63
CA ARG A 74 -11.30 3.42 -13.51
C ARG A 74 -12.61 3.14 -12.79
N GLN A 75 -12.59 3.00 -11.47
CA GLN A 75 -13.81 2.82 -10.68
C GLN A 75 -14.62 4.10 -10.53
N PHE A 76 -14.02 5.25 -10.86
CA PHE A 76 -14.57 6.57 -10.61
C PHE A 76 -14.93 7.29 -11.90
N THR A 77 -15.99 8.09 -11.85
CA THR A 77 -16.30 9.07 -12.88
C THR A 77 -15.51 10.37 -12.68
N GLU A 78 -15.51 11.24 -13.68
CA GLU A 78 -14.77 12.50 -13.64
C GLU A 78 -15.17 13.42 -12.47
N ASP A 79 -16.46 13.46 -12.14
CA ASP A 79 -17.01 14.23 -11.02
C ASP A 79 -16.66 13.64 -9.64
N GLN A 80 -16.22 12.38 -9.61
CA GLN A 80 -15.77 11.67 -8.42
C GLN A 80 -14.26 11.77 -8.18
N PHE A 81 -13.55 12.64 -8.90
CA PHE A 81 -12.10 12.77 -8.76
C PHE A 81 -11.63 13.08 -7.33
N LEU A 82 -12.32 14.00 -6.63
CA LEU A 82 -12.01 14.28 -5.23
C LEU A 82 -12.19 13.04 -4.35
N LEU A 83 -13.21 12.22 -4.63
CA LEU A 83 -13.47 10.98 -3.90
C LEU A 83 -12.33 9.99 -4.10
N ALA A 84 -11.89 9.80 -5.34
CA ALA A 84 -10.75 8.94 -5.69
C ALA A 84 -9.44 9.39 -5.03
N MET A 85 -9.21 10.70 -4.94
CA MET A 85 -8.01 11.26 -4.30
C MET A 85 -8.11 11.37 -2.77
N SER A 86 -9.31 11.16 -2.20
CA SER A 86 -9.54 11.14 -0.74
C SER A 86 -9.21 9.77 -0.14
N ASP A 87 -8.12 9.16 -0.60
CA ASP A 87 -7.52 7.92 -0.13
C ASP A 87 -6.05 8.18 0.20
N PHE A 88 -5.66 7.91 1.44
CA PHE A 88 -4.30 8.18 1.91
C PHE A 88 -3.25 7.37 1.16
N HIS A 89 -3.56 6.12 0.80
CA HIS A 89 -2.61 5.23 0.14
C HIS A 89 -2.38 5.64 -1.32
N VAL A 90 -3.41 6.18 -1.98
CA VAL A 90 -3.29 6.80 -3.32
C VAL A 90 -2.39 8.03 -3.25
N LEU A 91 -2.64 8.93 -2.29
CA LEU A 91 -1.82 10.14 -2.12
C LEU A 91 -0.36 9.80 -1.81
N LEU A 92 -0.12 8.81 -0.94
CA LEU A 92 1.22 8.34 -0.62
C LEU A 92 1.91 7.77 -1.86
N TYR A 93 1.22 6.89 -2.60
CA TYR A 93 1.76 6.30 -3.83
C TYR A 93 2.12 7.36 -4.86
N ILE A 94 1.23 8.32 -5.13
CA ILE A 94 1.48 9.44 -6.06
C ILE A 94 2.68 10.27 -5.60
N ALA A 95 2.81 10.51 -4.29
CA ALA A 95 3.92 11.29 -3.73
C ALA A 95 5.28 10.57 -3.80
N THR A 96 5.28 9.24 -3.83
CA THR A 96 6.51 8.42 -3.84
C THR A 96 6.76 7.68 -5.15
N MET A 97 5.93 7.90 -6.18
CA MET A 97 6.06 7.23 -7.47
C MET A 97 7.26 7.80 -8.24
N ASP A 98 8.23 6.93 -8.56
CA ASP A 98 9.42 7.31 -9.31
C ASP A 98 9.13 7.61 -10.79
N MET A 99 8.09 6.98 -11.36
CA MET A 99 7.76 7.11 -12.78
C MET A 99 7.35 8.54 -13.16
N LEU A 100 6.61 9.23 -12.29
CA LEU A 100 6.21 10.62 -12.45
C LEU A 100 6.35 11.33 -11.10
N PRO A 101 7.38 12.19 -10.92
CA PRO A 101 7.60 12.86 -9.65
C PRO A 101 6.55 13.96 -9.44
N LEU A 102 5.41 13.59 -8.86
CA LEU A 102 4.27 14.49 -8.65
C LEU A 102 4.32 15.23 -7.32
N ARG A 103 5.15 14.77 -6.37
CA ARG A 103 5.24 15.26 -4.99
C ARG A 103 5.27 16.78 -4.86
N GLU A 104 6.08 17.46 -5.68
CA GLU A 104 6.26 18.91 -5.61
C GLU A 104 5.03 19.69 -6.11
N HIS A 105 4.17 19.04 -6.88
CA HIS A 105 2.97 19.63 -7.49
C HIS A 105 1.67 19.25 -6.78
N MET A 106 1.75 18.47 -5.70
CA MET A 106 0.56 17.98 -4.97
C MET A 106 -0.08 19.01 -4.02
N GLY A 107 0.56 20.17 -3.78
CA GLY A 107 0.06 21.17 -2.82
C GLY A 107 -1.44 21.52 -2.99
N PRO A 108 -1.89 21.92 -4.20
CA PRO A 108 -3.31 22.21 -4.45
C PRO A 108 -4.24 21.01 -4.26
N LEU A 109 -3.81 19.80 -4.66
CA LEU A 109 -4.57 18.56 -4.44
C LEU A 109 -4.76 18.27 -2.95
N LEU A 110 -3.69 18.36 -2.16
CA LEU A 110 -3.73 18.11 -0.73
C LEU A 110 -4.63 19.14 -0.02
N GLU A 111 -4.63 20.39 -0.48
CA GLU A 111 -5.56 21.41 0.02
C GLU A 111 -7.02 21.06 -0.30
N ALA A 112 -7.28 20.58 -1.53
CA ALA A 112 -8.61 20.16 -1.95
C ALA A 112 -9.13 19.00 -1.09
N VAL A 113 -8.31 17.98 -0.84
CA VAL A 113 -8.65 16.84 0.04
C VAL A 113 -8.83 17.30 1.48
N ARG A 114 -7.95 18.18 1.98
CA ARG A 114 -8.02 18.70 3.37
C ARG A 114 -9.32 19.45 3.64
N THR A 115 -9.80 20.22 2.66
CA THR A 115 -10.97 21.10 2.76
C THR A 115 -12.26 20.50 2.18
N GLY A 116 -12.17 19.36 1.49
CA GLY A 116 -13.30 18.77 0.78
C GLY A 116 -13.77 19.61 -0.42
N ASN A 117 -12.86 20.36 -1.06
CA ASN A 117 -13.19 21.27 -2.14
C ASN A 117 -13.10 20.60 -3.53
N SER A 118 -14.25 20.15 -4.05
CA SER A 118 -14.31 19.47 -5.34
C SER A 118 -13.89 20.35 -6.52
N ALA A 119 -14.09 21.68 -6.44
CA ALA A 119 -13.68 22.59 -7.51
C ALA A 119 -12.16 22.69 -7.61
N LEU A 120 -11.46 22.80 -6.47
CA LEU A 120 -10.00 22.83 -6.42
C LEU A 120 -9.39 21.48 -6.87
N ALA A 121 -10.03 20.36 -6.52
CA ALA A 121 -9.63 19.04 -7.01
C ALA A 121 -9.78 18.92 -8.52
N SER A 122 -10.90 19.42 -9.07
CA SER A 122 -11.14 19.45 -10.52
C SER A 122 -10.13 20.33 -11.23
N GLU A 123 -9.79 21.50 -10.68
CA GLU A 123 -8.74 22.36 -11.24
C GLU A 123 -7.38 21.64 -11.31
N TRP A 124 -6.98 20.95 -10.24
CA TRP A 124 -5.74 20.17 -10.23
C TRP A 124 -5.76 19.01 -11.21
N ARG A 125 -6.91 18.34 -11.39
CA ARG A 125 -7.08 17.28 -12.39
C ARG A 125 -6.74 17.76 -13.81
N HIS A 126 -7.09 18.99 -14.15
CA HIS A 126 -6.79 19.58 -15.47
C HIS A 126 -5.35 20.11 -15.62
N SER A 127 -4.50 19.94 -14.60
CA SER A 127 -3.09 20.32 -14.67
C SER A 127 -2.31 19.43 -15.64
N GLU A 128 -1.22 19.95 -16.21
CA GLU A 128 -0.35 19.18 -17.11
C GLU A 128 0.24 17.93 -16.43
N GLN A 129 0.52 18.05 -15.13
CA GLN A 129 1.09 16.99 -14.31
C GLN A 129 0.13 15.79 -14.22
N TRP A 130 -1.14 16.04 -13.92
CA TRP A 130 -2.14 14.98 -13.87
C TRP A 130 -2.57 14.51 -15.27
N GLY A 131 -2.62 15.42 -16.25
CA GLY A 131 -2.88 15.05 -17.65
C GLY A 131 -1.89 14.01 -18.19
N THR A 132 -0.63 14.07 -17.76
CA THR A 132 0.37 13.03 -18.08
C THR A 132 0.00 11.67 -17.48
N VAL A 133 -0.50 11.64 -16.24
CA VAL A 133 -0.99 10.41 -15.60
C VAL A 133 -2.18 9.83 -16.37
N GLU A 134 -3.15 10.67 -16.74
CA GLU A 134 -4.33 10.25 -17.51
C GLU A 134 -3.93 9.68 -18.88
N GLN A 135 -2.97 10.31 -19.57
CA GLN A 135 -2.44 9.80 -20.83
C GLN A 135 -1.77 8.43 -20.68
N LEU A 136 -0.99 8.22 -19.61
CA LEU A 136 -0.38 6.92 -19.34
C LEU A 136 -1.42 5.85 -18.98
N ILE A 137 -2.46 6.20 -18.20
CA ILE A 137 -3.58 5.30 -17.90
C ILE A 137 -4.28 4.86 -19.19
N ALA A 138 -4.52 5.79 -20.12
CA ALA A 138 -5.09 5.50 -21.43
C ALA A 138 -4.14 4.65 -22.30
N ALA A 139 -2.83 4.89 -22.27
CA ALA A 139 -1.85 4.11 -23.04
C ALA A 139 -1.74 2.64 -22.56
N THR A 140 -1.97 2.38 -21.27
CA THR A 140 -2.09 1.01 -20.74
C THR A 140 -3.31 0.23 -21.26
N GLU A 141 -4.20 0.84 -22.06
CA GLU A 141 -5.41 0.20 -22.59
C GLU A 141 -5.20 -0.63 -23.86
N VAL A 142 -4.08 -0.51 -24.58
CA VAL A 142 -3.92 -1.19 -25.87
C VAL A 142 -3.86 -2.71 -25.65
N PRO A 143 -4.88 -3.49 -26.08
CA PRO A 143 -4.77 -4.93 -26.07
C PRO A 143 -3.74 -5.30 -27.14
N SER A 144 -2.67 -5.99 -26.75
CA SER A 144 -1.79 -6.65 -27.71
C SER A 144 -2.60 -7.72 -28.45
N ALA A 145 -3.19 -7.36 -29.57
CA ALA A 145 -3.79 -8.27 -30.54
C ALA A 145 -3.10 -8.07 -31.90
N SER A 146 -2.26 -9.06 -32.24
CA SER A 146 -1.87 -9.46 -33.60
C SER A 146 -1.00 -8.50 -34.43
N GLY A 147 0.30 -8.76 -34.43
CA GLY A 147 1.26 -8.27 -35.43
C GLY A 147 2.25 -9.39 -35.81
N SER A 148 1.79 -10.31 -36.65
CA SER A 148 2.62 -11.32 -37.33
C SER A 148 3.59 -10.66 -38.30
N HIS A 149 4.90 -10.72 -38.00
CA HIS A 149 5.95 -10.58 -39.00
C HIS A 149 6.94 -11.73 -38.86
N SER A 150 6.72 -12.77 -39.67
CA SER A 150 7.77 -13.71 -40.06
C SER A 150 8.67 -13.04 -41.09
N LEU A 151 9.98 -13.02 -40.86
CA LEU A 151 11.05 -13.29 -41.82
C LEU A 151 12.36 -13.52 -41.04
N ASP A 152 13.12 -14.48 -41.54
CA ASP A 152 14.06 -15.34 -40.85
C ASP A 152 15.44 -14.75 -40.49
N HIS A 153 16.05 -15.31 -39.43
CA HIS A 153 17.31 -16.08 -39.46
C HIS A 153 18.35 -15.72 -38.37
N HIS A 154 18.65 -16.75 -37.55
CA HIS A 154 19.83 -17.01 -36.72
C HIS A 154 19.98 -16.37 -35.33
N GLY A 155 19.75 -17.19 -34.29
CA GLY A 155 20.45 -17.03 -33.00
C GLY A 155 19.71 -17.49 -31.74
N ALA A 156 19.72 -18.81 -31.48
CA ALA A 156 19.71 -19.45 -30.16
C ALA A 156 18.57 -19.16 -29.13
N SER A 157 17.63 -20.12 -29.10
CA SER A 157 17.10 -20.83 -27.92
C SER A 157 16.80 -20.06 -26.63
N GLY A 158 15.50 -19.93 -26.33
CA GLY A 158 14.97 -19.59 -25.01
C GLY A 158 13.44 -19.59 -25.01
N SER A 159 12.85 -20.78 -24.99
CA SER A 159 11.42 -21.08 -25.04
C SER A 159 10.58 -20.25 -24.05
N GLY A 160 9.46 -19.72 -24.54
CA GLY A 160 8.54 -18.90 -23.76
C GLY A 160 7.48 -19.67 -22.96
N MET A 161 6.63 -18.85 -22.32
CA MET A 161 5.29 -19.10 -21.82
C MET A 161 5.11 -19.89 -20.52
N GLY A 162 4.48 -19.24 -19.54
CA GLY A 162 3.76 -19.95 -18.47
C GLY A 162 3.54 -19.11 -17.22
N GLY A 163 2.48 -18.29 -17.19
CA GLY A 163 1.88 -17.80 -15.94
C GLY A 163 1.29 -18.95 -15.13
N GLY A 164 2.14 -19.84 -14.63
CA GLY A 164 1.75 -21.05 -13.92
C GLY A 164 1.25 -20.77 -12.51
N ALA A 165 0.27 -21.55 -12.07
CA ALA A 165 -0.31 -21.50 -10.72
C ALA A 165 0.77 -21.61 -9.64
N LYS A 166 0.97 -20.57 -8.83
CA LYS A 166 1.97 -20.57 -7.74
C LYS A 166 1.42 -21.28 -6.50
N TRP A 167 2.31 -21.81 -5.64
CA TRP A 167 1.93 -22.38 -4.34
C TRP A 167 2.79 -21.83 -3.20
N THR A 168 2.16 -21.60 -2.04
CA THR A 168 2.82 -21.09 -0.84
C THR A 168 3.35 -22.24 0.02
N CYS A 169 4.64 -22.22 0.35
CA CYS A 169 5.27 -23.24 1.19
C CYS A 169 4.67 -23.24 2.61
N PRO A 170 4.21 -24.40 3.13
CA PRO A 170 3.65 -24.48 4.48
C PRO A 170 4.72 -24.32 5.59
N HIS A 171 6.01 -24.40 5.25
CA HIS A 171 7.11 -24.36 6.21
C HIS A 171 7.79 -22.99 6.33
N CYS A 172 7.97 -22.27 5.22
CA CYS A 172 8.70 -21.01 5.18
C CYS A 172 7.99 -19.87 4.45
N THR A 173 6.73 -20.08 4.06
CA THR A 173 5.83 -19.13 3.37
C THR A 173 6.30 -18.59 2.02
N PHE A 174 7.41 -19.09 1.48
CA PHE A 174 7.88 -18.75 0.15
C PHE A 174 6.91 -19.20 -0.95
N ILE A 175 6.75 -18.37 -1.99
CA ILE A 175 5.84 -18.62 -3.11
C ILE A 175 6.64 -19.29 -4.24
N ASN A 176 6.44 -20.59 -4.41
CA ASN A 176 7.14 -21.40 -5.42
C ASN A 176 6.36 -21.46 -6.75
N ALA A 177 7.08 -21.72 -7.83
CA ALA A 177 6.46 -22.01 -9.13
C ALA A 177 5.69 -23.35 -9.12
N ALA A 178 4.62 -23.43 -9.93
CA ALA A 178 3.71 -24.58 -10.02
C ALA A 178 4.40 -25.94 -10.20
N HIS A 179 5.48 -25.93 -10.96
CA HIS A 179 6.20 -27.13 -11.41
C HIS A 179 7.15 -27.69 -10.34
N LEU A 180 7.35 -26.97 -9.24
CA LEU A 180 8.25 -27.38 -8.16
C LEU A 180 7.50 -28.21 -7.12
N SER A 181 8.01 -29.41 -6.85
CA SER A 181 7.51 -30.32 -5.81
C SER A 181 8.15 -30.08 -4.43
N SER A 182 9.19 -29.25 -4.37
CA SER A 182 9.90 -28.84 -3.17
C SER A 182 10.16 -27.34 -3.19
N CYS A 183 10.28 -26.74 -2.02
CA CYS A 183 10.44 -25.30 -1.89
C CYS A 183 11.87 -24.85 -2.21
N GLU A 184 12.03 -23.81 -3.04
CA GLU A 184 13.35 -23.27 -3.42
C GLU A 184 14.13 -22.68 -2.26
N MET A 185 13.43 -22.18 -1.23
CA MET A 185 14.07 -21.53 -0.08
C MET A 185 14.50 -22.52 1.01
N CYS A 186 13.69 -23.55 1.29
CA CYS A 186 13.94 -24.45 2.41
C CYS A 186 14.15 -25.92 2.01
N ASN A 187 14.04 -26.25 0.72
CA ASN A 187 14.14 -27.61 0.16
C ASN A 187 13.17 -28.65 0.77
N LEU A 188 12.13 -28.20 1.48
CA LEU A 188 11.08 -29.08 2.03
C LEU A 188 9.98 -29.33 0.97
N PRO A 189 9.36 -30.51 0.94
CA PRO A 189 8.30 -30.86 -0.01
C PRO A 189 7.05 -29.98 0.18
N ARG A 190 6.23 -29.92 -0.87
CA ARG A 190 4.91 -29.25 -0.84
C ARG A 190 3.96 -29.87 0.18
#